data_AF-A0A2V9S0I8-F1
#
_entry.id   AF-A0A2V9S0I8-F1
#
_cell.length_a   1.000
_cell.length_b   1.000
_cell.length_c   1.000
_cell.angle_alpha   90.00
_cell.angle_beta   90.00
_cell.angle_gamma   90.00
#
_symmetry.space_group_name_H-M   'P 1'
#
loop_
_entity.id
_entity.type
_entity.pdbx_description
1 polymer ?
#
loop_
_entity_poly.entity_id
_entity_poly.type
_entity_poly.pdbx_seq_one_letter_code
_entity_poly.pdbx_strand_id
1 'polypeptide(L)'
;MLHSQDRLDLFAAVSQIRILIQFKESPMKARFTILTCMTLLIGIALSARAQTEIPKPAPELKKLDYFAGTWAAEGDIKPGPMGPGGKFTGTNRVQWMDGGFFLVTHSEFIGAMGKGTETSYMGYDSNDKMYTYDSFNTLGEADHANGNVDGDTWTWQSETRMGPQTIKGRLTIKVLSATAYNFKFEMSPDGTTWNTVLEGKDTKKLSWATRFPRRCCDTVTALCRFTAHADFIPSSSFRTTSDGTPRIVEVTGATVTVDKYAMALLRVSTRAGRFLSGAANW
;
A
#
# COMPACT_ATOMS: atom_id res chain seq x y z
N MET A 1 20.71 -85.06 -63.32
CA MET A 1 19.62 -84.06 -63.26
C MET A 1 19.04 -84.10 -61.84
N LEU A 2 19.68 -83.43 -60.88
CA LEU A 2 19.28 -83.32 -59.45
C LEU A 2 20.23 -82.29 -58.79
N HIS A 3 20.17 -81.02 -59.23
CA HIS A 3 21.04 -79.97 -58.68
C HIS A 3 20.44 -78.55 -58.70
N SER A 4 19.15 -78.41 -59.05
CA SER A 4 18.48 -77.10 -59.14
C SER A 4 17.43 -76.88 -58.05
N GLN A 5 16.87 -77.94 -57.46
CA GLN A 5 15.80 -77.81 -56.47
C GLN A 5 16.35 -77.47 -55.07
N ASP A 6 17.46 -78.09 -54.66
CA ASP A 6 18.06 -77.90 -53.31
C ASP A 6 18.61 -76.49 -53.05
N ARG A 7 18.96 -75.73 -54.10
CA ARG A 7 19.39 -74.33 -53.92
C ARG A 7 18.22 -73.41 -53.59
N LEU A 8 17.03 -73.64 -54.15
CA LEU A 8 15.88 -72.77 -53.94
C LEU A 8 15.29 -72.92 -52.53
N ASP A 9 15.32 -74.13 -51.97
CA ASP A 9 14.85 -74.38 -50.60
C ASP A 9 15.81 -73.82 -49.54
N LEU A 10 17.11 -73.80 -49.81
CA LEU A 10 18.10 -73.19 -48.92
C LEU A 10 17.99 -71.66 -48.91
N PHE A 11 17.70 -71.02 -50.05
CA PHE A 11 17.47 -69.57 -50.13
C PHE A 11 16.16 -69.16 -49.45
N ALA A 12 15.09 -69.96 -49.57
CA ALA A 12 13.82 -69.73 -48.88
C ALA A 12 13.96 -69.87 -47.36
N ALA A 13 14.68 -70.90 -46.87
CA ALA A 13 14.92 -71.12 -45.45
C ALA A 13 15.81 -70.02 -44.82
N VAL A 14 16.87 -69.57 -45.52
CA VAL A 14 17.75 -68.49 -45.04
C VAL A 14 17.03 -67.13 -45.06
N SER A 15 16.11 -66.90 -46.00
CA SER A 15 15.27 -65.69 -46.04
C SER A 15 14.25 -65.66 -44.89
N GLN A 16 13.57 -66.77 -44.62
CA GLN A 16 12.63 -66.92 -43.49
C GLN A 16 13.33 -66.76 -42.14
N ILE A 17 14.54 -67.32 -41.98
CA ILE A 17 15.37 -67.15 -40.77
C ILE A 17 15.82 -65.69 -40.60
N ARG A 18 16.17 -64.98 -41.68
CA ARG A 18 16.49 -63.54 -41.63
C ARG A 18 15.30 -62.66 -41.20
N ILE A 19 14.08 -63.00 -41.63
CA ILE A 19 12.86 -62.24 -41.28
C ILE A 19 12.45 -62.51 -39.83
N LEU A 20 12.59 -63.75 -39.34
CA LEU A 20 12.30 -64.12 -37.95
C LEU A 20 13.30 -63.51 -36.94
N ILE A 21 14.54 -63.23 -37.35
CA ILE A 21 15.54 -62.58 -36.48
C ILE A 21 15.28 -61.07 -36.33
N GLN A 22 14.68 -60.40 -37.33
CA GLN A 22 14.37 -58.96 -37.25
C GLN A 22 13.20 -58.62 -36.32
N PHE A 23 12.34 -59.59 -35.96
CA PHE A 23 11.19 -59.35 -35.09
C PHE A 23 11.42 -59.63 -33.60
N LYS A 24 12.63 -60.06 -33.20
CA LYS A 24 12.96 -60.41 -31.81
C LYS A 24 14.04 -59.52 -31.17
N GLU A 25 14.25 -58.33 -31.70
CA GLU A 25 15.01 -57.27 -31.01
C GLU A 25 14.29 -55.94 -31.30
N SER A 26 13.76 -55.14 -30.39
CA SER A 26 13.78 -55.12 -28.94
C SER A 26 12.76 -54.03 -28.55
N PRO A 27 11.68 -54.31 -27.80
CA PRO A 27 10.79 -53.27 -27.27
C PRO A 27 11.50 -52.40 -26.20
N MET A 28 12.80 -52.59 -25.98
CA MET A 28 13.59 -51.94 -24.94
C MET A 28 14.15 -50.59 -25.40
N LYS A 29 14.48 -50.40 -26.69
CA LYS A 29 15.03 -49.13 -27.20
C LYS A 29 14.00 -48.00 -27.14
N ALA A 30 12.75 -48.28 -27.56
CA ALA A 30 11.64 -47.33 -27.43
C ALA A 30 11.27 -47.03 -25.97
N ARG A 31 11.37 -48.02 -25.07
CA ARG A 31 11.13 -47.83 -23.62
C ARG A 31 12.20 -46.96 -22.97
N PHE A 32 13.47 -47.09 -23.37
CA PHE A 32 14.55 -46.24 -22.85
C PHE A 32 14.47 -44.80 -23.34
N THR A 33 14.08 -44.56 -24.60
CA THR A 33 13.90 -43.21 -25.16
C THR A 33 12.70 -42.46 -24.54
N ILE A 34 11.61 -43.16 -24.25
CA ILE A 34 10.43 -42.59 -23.56
C ILE A 34 10.76 -42.27 -22.10
N LEU A 35 11.51 -43.15 -21.41
CA LEU A 35 11.93 -42.93 -20.02
C LEU A 35 12.90 -41.75 -19.89
N THR A 36 13.81 -41.56 -20.86
CA THR A 36 14.73 -40.39 -20.90
C THR A 36 14.02 -39.09 -21.24
N CYS A 37 13.00 -39.10 -22.11
CA CYS A 37 12.16 -37.92 -22.35
C CYS A 37 11.30 -37.56 -21.12
N MET A 38 10.78 -38.55 -20.39
CA MET A 38 10.04 -38.29 -19.14
C MET A 38 10.94 -37.75 -18.02
N THR A 39 12.16 -38.26 -17.85
CA THR A 39 13.09 -37.71 -16.84
C THR A 39 13.58 -36.31 -17.20
N LEU A 40 13.74 -36.00 -18.49
CA LEU A 40 14.06 -34.64 -18.96
C LEU A 40 12.89 -33.66 -18.76
N LEU A 41 11.64 -34.09 -18.96
CA LEU A 41 10.43 -33.30 -18.67
C LEU A 41 10.22 -33.06 -17.17
N ILE A 42 10.58 -34.02 -16.30
CA ILE A 42 10.53 -33.85 -14.84
C ILE A 42 11.63 -32.89 -14.36
N GLY A 43 12.81 -32.88 -14.98
CA GLY A 43 13.90 -31.96 -14.65
C GLY A 43 13.59 -30.47 -14.94
N ILE A 44 12.79 -30.19 -15.96
CA ILE A 44 12.35 -28.83 -16.31
C ILE A 44 11.23 -28.35 -15.36
N ALA A 45 10.42 -29.26 -14.81
CA ALA A 45 9.37 -28.91 -13.84
C ALA A 45 9.91 -28.55 -12.44
N LEU A 46 11.13 -28.98 -12.09
CA LEU A 46 11.79 -28.65 -10.81
C LEU A 46 12.50 -27.28 -10.82
N SER A 47 12.91 -26.77 -11.99
CA SER A 47 13.52 -25.44 -12.11
C SER A 47 12.49 -24.30 -12.14
N ALA A 48 11.21 -24.60 -12.32
CA ALA A 48 10.11 -23.63 -12.29
C ALA A 48 9.61 -23.25 -10.88
N ARG A 49 10.30 -23.67 -9.82
CA ARG A 49 9.99 -23.31 -8.42
C ARG A 49 10.94 -22.30 -7.78
N ALA A 50 11.75 -21.61 -8.56
CA ALA A 50 12.12 -20.26 -8.19
C ALA A 50 10.90 -19.33 -8.47
N GLN A 51 9.76 -19.59 -7.82
CA GLN A 51 8.80 -18.52 -7.60
C GLN A 51 9.58 -17.50 -6.79
N THR A 52 9.89 -16.36 -7.39
CA THR A 52 10.21 -15.16 -6.62
C THR A 52 9.01 -14.96 -5.71
N GLU A 53 9.12 -15.40 -4.45
CA GLU A 53 8.12 -15.07 -3.44
C GLU A 53 8.03 -13.55 -3.47
N ILE A 54 6.86 -13.04 -3.86
CA ILE A 54 6.57 -11.61 -3.78
C ILE A 54 6.92 -11.23 -2.34
N PRO A 55 7.89 -10.33 -2.11
CA PRO A 55 8.26 -9.96 -0.77
C PRO A 55 6.98 -9.61 -0.01
N LYS A 56 6.82 -10.16 1.19
CA LYS A 56 5.68 -9.86 2.05
C LYS A 56 6.16 -8.94 3.17
N PRO A 57 5.41 -7.89 3.53
CA PRO A 57 5.74 -7.06 4.69
C PRO A 57 5.90 -7.90 5.96
N ALA A 58 6.98 -7.61 6.70
CA ALA A 58 7.23 -8.22 7.99
C ALA A 58 6.09 -7.88 8.97
N PRO A 59 5.62 -8.80 9.82
CA PRO A 59 4.53 -8.54 10.76
C PRO A 59 4.84 -7.40 11.75
N GLU A 60 6.11 -7.13 12.02
CA GLU A 60 6.62 -6.05 12.86
C GLU A 60 6.25 -4.67 12.33
N LEU A 61 6.20 -4.50 11.00
CA LEU A 61 5.79 -3.25 10.36
C LEU A 61 4.39 -2.79 10.78
N LYS A 62 3.52 -3.72 11.19
CA LYS A 62 2.18 -3.38 11.70
C LYS A 62 2.23 -2.47 12.94
N LYS A 63 3.31 -2.50 13.73
CA LYS A 63 3.46 -1.58 14.87
C LYS A 63 3.59 -0.11 14.42
N LEU A 64 4.10 0.11 13.21
CA LEU A 64 4.23 1.46 12.63
C LEU A 64 2.88 2.06 12.19
N ASP A 65 1.80 1.27 12.10
CA ASP A 65 0.44 1.76 11.81
C ASP A 65 -0.02 2.85 12.78
N TYR A 66 0.51 2.83 14.00
CA TYR A 66 0.26 3.88 15.00
C TYR A 66 0.56 5.28 14.44
N PHE A 67 1.70 5.43 13.77
CA PHE A 67 2.19 6.70 13.26
C PHE A 67 1.45 7.17 12.01
N ALA A 68 0.80 6.27 11.26
CA ALA A 68 0.07 6.63 10.03
C ALA A 68 -1.01 7.69 10.31
N GLY A 69 -1.03 8.75 9.50
CA GLY A 69 -1.95 9.88 9.62
C GLY A 69 -1.23 11.23 9.68
N THR A 70 -1.96 12.28 10.06
CA THR A 70 -1.40 13.62 10.19
C THR A 70 -1.22 13.96 11.66
N TRP A 71 -0.04 14.48 12.01
CA TRP A 71 0.31 14.88 13.37
C TRP A 71 0.72 16.35 13.40
N ALA A 72 0.42 17.01 14.51
CA ALA A 72 0.98 18.30 14.88
C ALA A 72 2.08 18.05 15.91
N ALA A 73 3.28 18.52 15.63
CA ALA A 73 4.43 18.44 16.50
C ALA A 73 4.66 19.78 17.18
N GLU A 74 4.97 19.75 18.47
CA GLU A 74 5.41 20.92 19.22
C GLU A 74 6.52 20.51 20.19
N GLY A 75 7.51 21.38 20.38
CA GLY A 75 8.56 21.09 21.34
C GLY A 75 9.54 22.24 21.56
N ASP A 76 10.54 21.94 22.35
CA ASP A 76 11.52 22.87 22.89
C ASP A 76 12.92 22.29 22.70
N ILE A 77 13.73 22.97 21.90
CA ILE A 77 15.14 22.67 21.71
C ILE A 77 15.91 23.43 22.78
N LYS A 78 16.72 22.72 23.57
CA LYS A 78 17.55 23.32 24.60
C LYS A 78 18.74 24.06 23.97
N PRO A 79 19.17 25.19 24.55
CA PRO A 79 20.41 25.84 24.16
C PRO A 79 21.59 24.88 24.31
N GLY A 80 22.52 24.89 23.35
CA GLY A 80 23.67 24.01 23.39
C GLY A 80 24.66 24.24 22.25
N PRO A 81 25.58 23.30 22.02
CA PRO A 81 26.59 23.40 20.95
C PRO A 81 26.00 23.58 19.54
N MET A 82 24.75 23.15 19.34
CA MET A 82 24.03 23.27 18.07
C MET A 82 23.33 24.63 17.88
N GLY A 83 23.37 25.53 18.86
CA GLY A 83 22.81 26.87 18.77
C GLY A 83 22.00 27.31 20.00
N PRO A 84 21.33 28.47 19.90
CA PRO A 84 20.64 29.09 21.05
C PRO A 84 19.39 28.34 21.54
N GLY A 85 18.97 27.27 20.85
CA GLY A 85 17.73 26.56 21.15
C GLY A 85 16.48 27.39 20.81
N GLY A 86 15.33 26.94 21.29
CA GLY A 86 14.04 27.61 21.12
C GLY A 86 12.89 26.65 20.87
N LYS A 87 11.68 27.22 20.78
CA LYS A 87 10.48 26.45 20.47
C LYS A 87 10.41 26.14 18.99
N PHE A 88 9.84 24.98 18.67
CA PHE A 88 9.50 24.62 17.31
C PHE A 88 8.08 24.08 17.24
N THR A 89 7.50 24.21 16.06
CA THR A 89 6.23 23.58 15.70
C THR A 89 6.40 22.87 14.37
N GLY A 90 5.61 21.82 14.15
CA GLY A 90 5.66 21.08 12.90
C GLY A 90 4.35 20.39 12.56
N THR A 91 4.24 19.96 11.31
CA THR A 91 3.16 19.09 10.84
C THR A 91 3.79 17.92 10.11
N ASN A 92 3.50 16.71 10.61
CA ASN A 92 4.01 15.46 10.05
C ASN A 92 2.86 14.77 9.31
N ARG A 93 3.03 14.53 8.01
CA ARG A 93 2.11 13.74 7.19
C ARG A 93 2.73 12.38 6.95
N VAL A 94 2.14 11.36 7.57
CA VAL A 94 2.68 10.01 7.62
C VAL A 94 1.78 9.08 6.82
N GLN A 95 2.33 8.40 5.83
CA GLN A 95 1.60 7.50 4.94
C GLN A 95 2.42 6.26 4.58
N TRP A 96 1.74 5.14 4.36
CA TRP A 96 2.40 3.95 3.83
C TRP A 96 2.79 4.17 2.38
N MET A 97 4.01 3.76 2.02
CA MET A 97 4.41 3.58 0.64
C MET A 97 3.69 2.36 0.06
N ASP A 98 3.45 2.37 -1.25
CA ASP A 98 2.93 1.22 -1.96
C ASP A 98 3.76 -0.03 -1.67
N GLY A 99 3.08 -1.13 -1.39
CA GLY A 99 3.69 -2.39 -0.94
C GLY A 99 3.77 -2.55 0.58
N GLY A 100 3.61 -1.49 1.38
CA GLY A 100 3.50 -1.59 2.84
C GLY A 100 4.79 -1.97 3.56
N PHE A 101 5.95 -1.72 2.93
CA PHE A 101 7.28 -1.98 3.52
C PHE A 101 7.83 -0.78 4.28
N PHE A 102 7.54 0.41 3.80
CA PHE A 102 8.07 1.65 4.33
C PHE A 102 6.94 2.64 4.61
N LEU A 103 7.03 3.26 5.78
CA LEU A 103 6.19 4.37 6.17
C LEU A 103 6.94 5.67 5.87
N VAL A 104 6.36 6.52 5.03
CA VAL A 104 6.94 7.79 4.59
C VAL A 104 6.34 8.91 5.42
N THR A 105 7.20 9.76 5.97
CA THR A 105 6.79 10.98 6.67
C THR A 105 7.28 12.19 5.90
N HIS A 106 6.36 13.10 5.59
CA HIS A 106 6.67 14.44 5.12
C HIS A 106 6.39 15.43 6.24
N SER A 107 7.43 16.09 6.72
CA SER A 107 7.37 17.03 7.83
C SER A 107 7.60 18.45 7.32
N GLU A 108 6.77 19.37 7.77
CA GLU A 108 7.00 20.81 7.67
C GLU A 108 7.24 21.33 9.08
N PHE A 109 8.29 22.11 9.31
CA PHE A 109 8.60 22.64 10.63
C PHE A 109 8.98 24.12 10.59
N ILE A 110 8.74 24.80 11.70
CA ILE A 110 9.13 26.18 11.97
C ILE A 110 9.81 26.21 13.33
N GLY A 111 11.06 26.65 13.37
CA GLY A 111 11.85 26.82 14.59
C GLY A 111 12.66 28.11 14.59
N ALA A 112 13.57 28.24 15.55
CA ALA A 112 14.43 29.42 15.72
C ALA A 112 15.29 29.72 14.47
N MET A 113 15.68 28.69 13.73
CA MET A 113 16.48 28.81 12.50
C MET A 113 15.63 29.07 11.23
N GLY A 114 14.32 29.26 11.38
CA GLY A 114 13.38 29.48 10.29
C GLY A 114 12.51 28.27 9.98
N LYS A 115 11.94 28.26 8.78
CA LYS A 115 11.10 27.17 8.28
C LYS A 115 11.92 26.16 7.48
N GLY A 116 11.55 24.89 7.57
CA GLY A 116 12.17 23.82 6.81
C GLY A 116 11.20 22.67 6.54
N THR A 117 11.66 21.72 5.73
CA THR A 117 10.94 20.48 5.48
C THR A 117 11.87 19.29 5.62
N GLU A 118 11.33 18.15 6.02
CA GLU A 118 12.03 16.88 6.14
C GLU A 118 11.19 15.79 5.47
N THR A 119 11.86 14.83 4.84
CA THR A 119 11.24 13.57 4.43
C THR A 119 11.99 12.44 5.09
N SER A 120 11.25 11.52 5.70
CA SER A 120 11.82 10.32 6.32
C SER A 120 11.09 9.05 5.96
N TYR A 121 11.83 7.94 6.04
CA TYR A 121 11.40 6.60 5.71
C TYR A 121 11.62 5.70 6.93
N MET A 122 10.54 5.10 7.42
CA MET A 122 10.57 4.12 8.50
C MET A 122 10.31 2.73 7.94
N GLY A 123 11.15 1.77 8.31
CA GLY A 123 11.04 0.38 7.88
C GLY A 123 11.41 -0.61 8.98
N TYR A 124 11.62 -1.85 8.58
CA TYR A 124 12.08 -2.93 9.46
C TYR A 124 13.05 -3.83 8.71
N ASP A 125 14.22 -4.05 9.30
CA ASP A 125 15.19 -5.01 8.82
C ASP A 125 14.98 -6.35 9.53
N SER A 126 14.58 -7.37 8.76
CA SER A 126 14.34 -8.72 9.27
C SER A 126 15.61 -9.49 9.64
N ASN A 127 16.77 -9.11 9.08
CA ASN A 127 18.05 -9.75 9.40
C ASN A 127 18.55 -9.26 10.76
N ASP A 128 18.56 -7.94 10.94
CA ASP A 128 19.04 -7.30 12.17
C ASP A 128 17.96 -7.22 13.25
N LYS A 129 16.70 -7.50 12.89
CA LYS A 129 15.52 -7.45 13.77
C LYS A 129 15.35 -6.09 14.45
N MET A 130 15.59 -5.03 13.68
CA MET A 130 15.49 -3.65 14.13
C MET A 130 14.64 -2.84 13.16
N TYR A 131 13.97 -1.83 13.68
CA TYR A 131 13.35 -0.82 12.83
C TYR A 131 14.44 0.07 12.25
N THR A 132 14.21 0.58 11.05
CA THR A 132 15.13 1.50 10.38
C THR A 132 14.45 2.84 10.19
N TYR A 133 15.24 3.91 10.25
CA TYR A 133 14.83 5.27 10.02
C TYR A 133 15.89 5.98 9.19
N ASP A 134 15.49 6.57 8.08
CA ASP A 134 16.35 7.41 7.25
C ASP A 134 15.64 8.73 6.99
N SER A 135 16.28 9.87 7.25
CA SER A 135 15.70 11.20 7.01
C SER A 135 16.64 12.12 6.25
N PHE A 136 16.03 13.07 5.55
CA PHE A 136 16.70 14.11 4.79
C PHE A 136 15.93 15.42 4.91
N ASN A 137 16.61 16.52 5.20
CA ASN A 137 15.96 17.82 5.40
C ASN A 137 16.56 18.96 4.58
N THR A 138 15.86 20.10 4.57
CA THR A 138 16.27 21.30 3.82
C THR A 138 17.52 22.00 4.36
N LEU A 139 18.03 21.58 5.53
CA LEU A 139 19.28 22.08 6.10
C LEU A 139 20.50 21.29 5.57
N GLY A 140 20.27 20.28 4.71
CA GLY A 140 21.32 19.44 4.16
C GLY A 140 21.74 18.30 5.08
N GLU A 141 20.96 18.03 6.13
CA GLU A 141 21.21 16.93 7.05
C GLU A 141 20.62 15.63 6.49
N ALA A 142 21.35 14.54 6.74
CA ALA A 142 20.93 13.19 6.46
C ALA A 142 21.23 12.36 7.71
N ASP A 143 20.20 11.73 8.27
CA ASP A 143 20.33 10.92 9.47
C ASP A 143 19.86 9.49 9.20
N HIS A 144 20.54 8.55 9.86
CA HIS A 144 20.16 7.16 9.94
C HIS A 144 20.01 6.76 11.40
N ALA A 145 18.97 6.00 11.72
CA ALA A 145 18.76 5.47 13.06
C ALA A 145 18.19 4.05 13.06
N ASN A 146 18.58 3.28 14.06
CA ASN A 146 18.01 1.96 14.33
C ASN A 146 17.09 2.03 15.54
N GLY A 147 15.91 1.44 15.40
CA GLY A 147 14.83 1.50 16.37
C GLY A 147 14.54 0.14 17.00
N ASN A 148 14.17 0.19 18.28
CA ASN A 148 13.52 -0.92 18.97
C ASN A 148 12.27 -0.42 19.70
N VAL A 149 11.37 -1.34 20.01
CA VAL A 149 10.10 -1.03 20.68
C VAL A 149 9.83 -2.02 21.80
N ASP A 150 9.65 -1.48 23.00
CA ASP A 150 9.26 -2.23 24.19
C ASP A 150 7.99 -1.61 24.78
N GLY A 151 6.90 -2.39 24.75
CA GLY A 151 5.56 -1.92 25.08
C GLY A 151 5.18 -0.64 24.31
N ASP A 152 5.00 0.44 25.04
CA ASP A 152 4.59 1.76 24.55
C ASP A 152 5.78 2.71 24.27
N THR A 153 7.02 2.20 24.36
CA THR A 153 8.23 3.02 24.24
C THR A 153 9.04 2.59 23.03
N TRP A 154 9.24 3.51 22.09
CA TRP A 154 10.20 3.36 20.99
C TRP A 154 11.50 4.04 21.36
N THR A 155 12.62 3.37 21.08
CA THR A 155 13.95 3.92 21.24
C THR A 155 14.68 3.82 19.92
N TRP A 156 15.07 4.97 19.36
CA TRP A 156 15.91 5.07 18.18
C TRP A 156 17.29 5.54 18.56
N GLN A 157 18.31 4.94 17.94
CA GLN A 157 19.71 5.28 18.15
C GLN A 157 20.30 5.71 16.82
N SER A 158 20.96 6.85 16.80
CA SER A 158 21.66 7.40 15.63
C SER A 158 23.11 7.72 15.98
N GLU A 159 23.95 7.77 14.96
CA GLU A 159 25.31 8.27 15.08
C GLU A 159 25.54 9.33 14.01
N THR A 160 25.86 10.55 14.45
CA THR A 160 26.10 11.68 13.55
C THR A 160 27.56 12.08 13.65
N ARG A 161 28.24 12.17 12.50
CA ARG A 161 29.63 12.66 12.45
C ARG A 161 29.62 14.18 12.41
N MET A 162 30.30 14.78 13.38
CA MET A 162 30.47 16.22 13.49
C MET A 162 31.96 16.54 13.43
N GLY A 163 32.44 16.81 12.22
CA GLY A 163 33.88 16.96 11.96
C GLY A 163 34.64 15.67 12.31
N PRO A 164 35.68 15.72 13.17
CA PRO A 164 36.44 14.53 13.56
C PRO A 164 35.77 13.69 14.65
N GLN A 165 34.65 14.14 15.23
CA GLN A 165 33.98 13.47 16.34
C GLN A 165 32.70 12.76 15.86
N THR A 166 32.39 11.62 16.46
CA THR A 166 31.09 10.96 16.31
C THR A 166 30.27 11.22 17.57
N ILE A 167 29.07 11.77 17.40
CA ILE A 167 28.13 12.02 18.49
C ILE A 167 26.99 11.00 18.37
N LYS A 168 26.62 10.38 19.49
CA LYS A 168 25.49 9.46 19.54
C LYS A 168 24.20 10.22 19.84
N GLY A 169 23.17 9.95 19.06
CA GLY A 169 21.81 10.43 19.27
C GLY A 169 20.92 9.31 19.80
N ARG A 170 19.99 9.65 20.69
CA ARG A 170 18.93 8.75 21.16
C ARG A 170 17.60 9.49 21.16
N LEU A 171 16.66 9.02 20.34
CA LEU A 171 15.27 9.46 20.37
C LEU A 171 14.43 8.44 21.15
N THR A 172 13.78 8.89 22.22
CA THR A 172 12.80 8.09 22.95
C THR A 172 11.40 8.63 22.67
N ILE A 173 10.54 7.81 22.09
CA ILE A 173 9.12 8.13 21.90
C ILE A 173 8.32 7.30 22.90
N LYS A 174 7.46 7.96 23.68
CA LYS A 174 6.55 7.31 24.61
C LYS A 174 5.12 7.56 24.17
N VAL A 175 4.43 6.50 23.76
CA VAL A 175 3.01 6.53 23.40
C VAL A 175 2.20 6.85 24.66
N LEU A 176 1.40 7.92 24.60
CA LEU A 176 0.52 8.33 25.70
C LEU A 176 -0.91 7.85 25.47
N SER A 177 -1.35 7.87 24.22
CA SER A 177 -2.68 7.45 23.79
C SER A 177 -2.69 7.14 22.29
N ALA A 178 -3.84 6.71 21.77
CA ALA A 178 -4.06 6.50 20.34
C ALA A 178 -3.84 7.76 19.47
N THR A 179 -3.76 8.95 20.06
CA THR A 179 -3.65 10.23 19.33
C THR A 179 -2.57 11.16 19.89
N ALA A 180 -1.72 10.68 20.80
CA ALA A 180 -0.65 11.50 21.36
C ALA A 180 0.54 10.65 21.81
N TYR A 181 1.75 11.15 21.56
CA TYR A 181 2.98 10.64 22.13
C TYR A 181 3.91 11.79 22.51
N ASN A 182 4.78 11.54 23.50
CA ASN A 182 5.89 12.43 23.78
C ASN A 182 7.14 11.91 23.09
N PHE A 183 8.03 12.81 22.71
CA PHE A 183 9.36 12.46 22.22
C PHE A 183 10.41 13.24 22.99
N LYS A 184 11.56 12.61 23.20
CA LYS A 184 12.74 13.20 23.82
C LYS A 184 13.95 12.78 23.02
N PHE A 185 14.77 13.72 22.62
CA PHE A 185 16.03 13.46 21.93
C PHE A 185 17.20 13.87 22.81
N GLU A 186 18.15 12.95 22.94
CA GLU A 186 19.34 13.10 23.74
C GLU A 186 20.58 12.90 22.88
N MET A 187 21.64 13.64 23.19
CA MET A 187 22.95 13.46 22.57
C MET A 187 23.98 13.06 23.63
N SER A 188 24.96 12.26 23.21
CA SER A 188 26.05 11.79 24.05
C SER A 188 27.37 11.73 23.25
N PRO A 189 28.44 12.41 23.70
CA PRO A 189 29.75 12.30 23.08
C PRO A 189 30.44 10.94 23.32
N ASP A 190 30.13 10.28 24.45
CA ASP A 190 30.78 9.06 24.94
C ASP A 190 29.85 7.84 24.95
N GLY A 191 28.54 8.03 24.72
CA GLY A 191 27.50 7.00 24.81
C GLY A 191 27.04 6.69 26.24
N THR A 192 27.60 7.35 27.25
CA THR A 192 27.29 7.11 28.67
C THR A 192 26.63 8.33 29.31
N THR A 193 27.09 9.54 28.98
CA THR A 193 26.54 10.80 29.47
C THR A 193 25.54 11.35 28.44
N TRP A 194 24.25 11.24 28.74
CA TRP A 194 23.17 11.67 27.85
C TRP A 194 22.62 13.03 28.26
N ASN A 195 22.70 14.00 27.35
CA ASN A 195 22.14 15.34 27.54
C ASN A 195 20.87 15.48 26.72
N THR A 196 19.78 15.93 27.34
CA THR A 196 18.53 16.21 26.62
C THR A 196 18.70 17.48 25.79
N VAL A 197 18.56 17.34 24.48
CA VAL A 197 18.69 18.43 23.50
C VAL A 197 17.33 18.90 23.01
N LEU A 198 16.36 17.99 22.94
CA LEU A 198 15.02 18.30 22.45
C LEU A 198 13.97 17.48 23.20
N GLU A 199 12.85 18.11 23.50
CA GLU A 199 11.68 17.44 24.05
C GLU A 199 10.40 18.02 23.45
N GLY A 200 9.38 17.20 23.33
CA GLY A 200 8.10 17.67 22.82
C GLY A 200 7.04 16.60 22.78
N LYS A 201 5.96 16.95 22.10
CA LYS A 201 4.75 16.15 21.98
C LYS A 201 4.20 16.25 20.57
N ASP A 202 3.76 15.10 20.07
CA ASP A 202 2.99 15.04 18.84
C ASP A 202 1.55 14.66 19.17
N THR A 203 0.62 15.35 18.51
CA THR A 203 -0.81 15.09 18.64
C THR A 203 -1.43 14.87 17.26
N LYS A 204 -2.20 13.79 17.11
CA LYS A 204 -2.83 13.42 15.85
C LYS A 204 -3.91 14.44 15.49
N LYS A 205 -3.83 15.02 14.29
CA LYS A 205 -4.90 15.87 13.75
C LYS A 205 -6.06 14.96 13.39
N LEU A 206 -7.13 15.02 14.18
CA LEU A 206 -8.37 14.32 13.87
C LEU A 206 -8.98 14.94 12.62
N SER A 207 -9.04 14.18 11.53
CA SER A 207 -9.87 14.57 10.40
C SER A 207 -11.34 14.45 10.79
N TRP A 208 -12.17 15.38 10.31
CA TRP A 208 -13.61 15.43 10.59
C TRP A 208 -14.34 14.10 10.29
N ALA A 209 -13.81 13.30 9.37
CA ALA A 209 -14.33 11.98 9.00
C ALA A 209 -14.30 10.93 10.14
N THR A 210 -13.49 11.12 11.18
CA THR A 210 -13.37 10.18 12.30
C THR A 210 -14.20 10.62 13.52
N ARG A 211 -14.88 11.77 13.46
CA ARG A 211 -15.64 12.33 14.59
C ARG A 211 -17.09 11.83 14.68
N PHE A 212 -17.60 11.19 13.63
CA PHE A 212 -18.92 10.57 13.66
C PHE A 212 -18.78 9.06 13.85
N PRO A 213 -19.25 8.49 14.99
CA PRO A 213 -19.39 7.05 15.07
C PRO A 213 -20.33 6.64 13.93
N ARG A 214 -19.90 5.66 13.12
CA ARG A 214 -20.64 5.08 12.00
C ARG A 214 -22.06 4.58 12.34
N ARG A 215 -22.46 4.63 13.63
CA ARG A 215 -23.77 4.21 14.14
C ARG A 215 -24.96 5.05 13.71
N CYS A 216 -24.79 6.31 13.25
CA CYS A 216 -25.97 7.12 12.87
C CYS A 216 -26.51 6.83 11.46
N CYS A 217 -25.68 6.38 10.51
CA CYS A 217 -26.14 6.17 9.12
C CYS A 217 -26.97 4.88 8.95
N ASP A 218 -26.75 3.87 9.79
CA ASP A 218 -27.52 2.62 9.70
C ASP A 218 -28.96 2.79 10.20
N THR A 219 -29.19 3.69 11.18
CA THR A 219 -30.53 3.95 11.72
C THR A 219 -31.42 4.75 10.76
N VAL A 220 -30.84 5.69 10.00
CA VAL A 220 -31.61 6.51 9.03
C VAL A 220 -32.06 5.66 7.84
N THR A 221 -31.24 4.70 7.39
CA THR A 221 -31.59 3.80 6.28
C THR A 221 -32.74 2.85 6.64
N ALA A 222 -32.87 2.46 7.91
CA ALA A 222 -33.99 1.63 8.38
C ALA A 222 -35.31 2.41 8.47
N LEU A 223 -35.28 3.69 8.86
CA LEU A 223 -36.49 4.52 8.99
C LEU A 223 -37.08 4.90 7.61
N CYS A 224 -36.24 5.10 6.60
CA CYS A 224 -36.71 5.38 5.23
C CYS A 224 -37.41 4.18 4.55
N ARG A 225 -37.15 2.94 4.98
CA ARG A 225 -37.87 1.77 4.44
C ARG A 225 -39.25 1.56 5.05
N PHE A 226 -39.56 2.18 6.20
CA PHE A 226 -40.88 2.06 6.83
C PHE A 226 -41.92 3.06 6.33
N THR A 227 -41.51 4.11 5.62
CA THR A 227 -42.43 5.16 5.11
C THR A 227 -42.84 4.96 3.65
N ALA A 228 -42.30 3.95 2.95
CA ALA A 228 -42.65 3.66 1.55
C ALA A 228 -43.81 2.65 1.37
N HIS A 229 -44.43 2.17 2.46
CA HIS A 229 -45.52 1.17 2.43
C HIS A 229 -46.82 1.66 3.09
N ALA A 230 -47.16 2.93 2.91
CA ALA A 230 -48.54 3.39 3.13
C ALA A 230 -49.19 3.64 1.76
N ASP A 231 -49.97 2.67 1.31
CA ASP A 231 -50.91 2.81 0.21
C ASP A 231 -51.94 3.90 0.55
N PHE A 232 -52.02 4.98 -0.24
CA PHE A 232 -53.25 5.76 -0.33
C PHE A 232 -53.49 6.31 -1.74
N ILE A 233 -54.73 6.07 -2.17
CA ILE A 233 -55.36 6.13 -3.50
C ILE A 233 -55.45 7.57 -4.06
N PRO A 234 -55.48 7.76 -5.41
CA PRO A 234 -55.54 9.07 -6.05
C PRO A 234 -56.98 9.58 -6.22
N SER A 235 -57.24 10.90 -6.10
CA SER A 235 -58.41 11.52 -6.73
C SER A 235 -58.28 13.02 -7.00
N SER A 236 -58.65 13.36 -8.24
CA SER A 236 -59.22 14.60 -8.80
C SER A 236 -58.51 15.96 -8.72
N SER A 237 -58.36 16.50 -9.93
CA SER A 237 -58.09 17.86 -10.42
C SER A 237 -59.01 18.95 -9.84
N PHE A 238 -58.51 20.19 -9.71
CA PHE A 238 -59.12 21.41 -10.28
C PHE A 238 -58.15 22.63 -10.18
N ARG A 239 -58.53 23.69 -10.91
CA ARG A 239 -57.79 24.76 -11.59
C ARG A 239 -57.53 26.06 -10.77
N THR A 240 -56.45 26.78 -11.17
CA THR A 240 -56.25 28.27 -11.32
C THR A 240 -56.51 29.18 -10.09
N THR A 241 -55.81 30.28 -9.73
CA THR A 241 -55.12 31.40 -10.41
C THR A 241 -54.20 32.15 -9.42
N SER A 242 -53.25 32.91 -10.00
CA SER A 242 -52.75 34.24 -9.58
C SER A 242 -51.36 34.35 -8.92
N ASP A 243 -50.60 35.24 -9.57
CA ASP A 243 -49.62 36.21 -9.07
C ASP A 243 -48.34 35.73 -8.36
N GLY A 244 -47.28 35.66 -9.17
CA GLY A 244 -46.22 36.67 -9.12
C GLY A 244 -45.60 36.96 -7.75
N THR A 245 -44.74 36.06 -7.27
CA THR A 245 -43.60 36.40 -6.39
C THR A 245 -42.55 35.30 -6.50
N PRO A 246 -41.31 35.57 -6.98
CA PRO A 246 -40.25 34.58 -6.97
C PRO A 246 -39.74 34.43 -5.54
N ARG A 247 -40.20 33.40 -4.84
CA ARG A 247 -39.61 32.94 -3.58
C ARG A 247 -38.33 32.17 -3.91
N ILE A 248 -37.19 32.73 -3.52
CA ILE A 248 -35.88 32.09 -3.51
C ILE A 248 -36.01 30.79 -2.71
N VAL A 249 -35.76 29.65 -3.36
CA VAL A 249 -35.69 28.36 -2.68
C VAL A 249 -34.22 28.14 -2.29
N GLU A 250 -33.96 28.15 -0.99
CA GLU A 250 -32.68 27.71 -0.42
C GLU A 250 -32.58 26.19 -0.63
N VAL A 251 -31.70 25.76 -1.54
CA VAL A 251 -31.44 24.35 -1.80
C VAL A 251 -30.50 23.82 -0.72
N THR A 252 -31.07 23.35 0.39
CA THR A 252 -30.32 22.68 1.44
C THR A 252 -30.11 21.21 1.07
N GLY A 253 -28.97 20.93 0.43
CA GLY A 253 -28.42 19.58 0.32
C GLY A 253 -28.45 18.98 -1.10
N ALA A 254 -27.29 18.95 -1.74
CA ALA A 254 -27.02 18.04 -2.85
C ALA A 254 -26.35 16.77 -2.30
N THR A 255 -27.06 15.64 -2.32
CA THR A 255 -26.48 14.34 -2.02
C THR A 255 -25.74 13.84 -3.26
N VAL A 256 -24.41 13.90 -3.24
CA VAL A 256 -23.58 13.26 -4.27
C VAL A 256 -23.43 11.79 -3.92
N THR A 257 -24.19 10.93 -4.58
CA THR A 257 -23.92 9.49 -4.59
C THR A 257 -22.75 9.21 -5.52
N VAL A 258 -21.61 8.81 -4.96
CA VAL A 258 -20.51 8.23 -5.73
C VAL A 258 -20.96 6.84 -6.20
N ASP A 259 -21.29 6.72 -7.47
CA ASP A 259 -21.56 5.43 -8.08
C ASP A 259 -20.22 4.69 -8.28
N LYS A 260 -20.10 3.52 -7.65
CA LYS A 260 -18.96 2.62 -7.79
C LYS A 260 -19.35 1.59 -8.85
N TYR A 261 -19.16 1.90 -10.13
CA TYR A 261 -19.10 0.89 -11.18
C TYR A 261 -18.01 1.19 -12.22
N ALA A 262 -17.43 0.10 -12.68
CA ALA A 262 -16.19 -0.02 -13.44
C ALA A 262 -16.16 0.80 -14.74
N MET A 263 -14.95 1.22 -15.12
CA MET A 263 -14.65 1.86 -16.39
C MET A 263 -15.22 1.08 -17.57
N ALA A 264 -16.16 1.69 -18.30
CA ALA A 264 -16.50 1.32 -19.66
C ALA A 264 -16.59 2.59 -20.53
N LEU A 265 -15.60 2.72 -21.41
CA LEU A 265 -15.51 3.55 -22.63
C LEU A 265 -16.62 4.59 -22.86
N LEU A 266 -16.27 5.87 -22.69
CA LEU A 266 -17.01 7.03 -23.19
C LEU A 266 -17.12 6.97 -24.72
N ARG A 267 -18.29 6.60 -25.25
CA ARG A 267 -18.75 7.05 -26.56
C ARG A 267 -19.72 8.22 -26.35
N VAL A 268 -19.26 9.42 -26.68
CA VAL A 268 -20.08 10.63 -26.71
C VAL A 268 -21.08 10.50 -27.87
N SER A 269 -22.38 10.43 -27.55
CA SER A 269 -23.46 10.58 -28.52
C SER A 269 -24.23 11.84 -28.14
N THR A 270 -24.01 12.93 -28.88
CA THR A 270 -24.77 14.16 -28.75
C THR A 270 -26.12 13.99 -29.41
N ARG A 271 -27.20 13.89 -28.61
CA ARG A 271 -28.57 13.97 -29.11
C ARG A 271 -28.99 15.44 -29.14
N ALA A 272 -29.05 16.03 -30.33
CA ALA A 272 -29.65 17.33 -30.55
C ALA A 272 -31.16 17.25 -30.28
N GLY A 273 -31.65 18.08 -29.34
CA GLY A 273 -33.08 18.27 -29.13
C GLY A 273 -33.69 19.08 -30.27
N ARG A 274 -34.74 18.53 -30.89
CA ARG A 274 -35.56 19.18 -31.93
C ARG A 274 -36.15 20.50 -31.43
N PHE A 275 -35.97 21.56 -32.21
CA PHE A 275 -36.89 22.68 -32.27
C PHE A 275 -38.03 22.35 -33.24
N LEU A 276 -39.27 22.52 -32.81
CA LEU A 276 -40.49 22.58 -33.63
C LEU A 276 -41.18 23.91 -33.30
N SER A 277 -41.11 24.89 -34.22
CA SER A 277 -42.20 25.54 -34.99
C SER A 277 -43.44 25.98 -34.19
N GLY A 278 -44.05 27.16 -34.34
CA GLY A 278 -43.98 28.27 -35.31
C GLY A 278 -44.69 29.50 -34.70
N ALA A 279 -44.50 30.72 -35.23
CA ALA A 279 -45.42 31.45 -36.13
C ALA A 279 -46.86 31.63 -35.56
N ALA A 280 -47.53 32.78 -35.49
CA ALA A 280 -47.38 34.10 -36.12
C ALA A 280 -48.35 35.14 -35.48
N ASN A 281 -48.30 36.38 -35.99
CA ASN A 281 -49.30 37.48 -35.96
C ASN A 281 -49.27 38.36 -34.69
N TRP A 282 -49.08 39.69 -34.75
CA TRP A 282 -49.49 40.71 -35.73
C TRP A 282 -48.39 41.75 -35.98
#